data_AF-A0A951RWX3-F1
#
_entry.id   AF-A0A951RWX3-F1
#
_cell.length_a   1.000
_cell.length_b   1.000
_cell.length_c   1.000
_cell.angle_alpha   90.00
_cell.angle_beta   90.00
_cell.angle_gamma   90.00
#
_symmetry.space_group_name_H-M   'P 1'
#
loop_
_entity.id
_entity.type
_entity.pdbx_description
1 polymer ?
#
loop_
_entity_poly.entity_id
_entity_poly.type
_entity_poly.pdbx_seq_one_letter_code
_entity_poly.pdbx_strand_id
1 'polypeptide(L)'
;MEPAEEALMSIIRKGSRKRTTVTGMVKSVDGDTCTIEREGLPDLEDVRLNAVSGEFEDVFLIVPKIGSEIMVLEVEGAPEENVIVKYTEIERILVKIKSAVLELKNGKFTVKNGDSDLRKIVIELLNQLNNAIIQTPSGPGNFSPDDKMKFMSLKTDMEKLFE
;
A
#
# COMPACT_ATOMS: atom_id res chain seq x y z
N MET A 1 26.53 16.17 44.86
CA MET A 1 27.02 15.35 43.75
C MET A 1 28.44 15.81 43.50
N GLU A 2 29.39 14.89 43.55
CA GLU A 2 30.81 15.22 43.46
C GLU A 2 31.15 15.64 42.00
N PRO A 3 32.09 16.57 41.74
CA PRO A 3 32.40 17.03 40.37
C PRO A 3 32.72 15.91 39.37
N ALA A 4 33.27 14.79 39.88
CA ALA A 4 33.55 13.59 39.09
C ALA A 4 32.28 12.85 38.64
N GLU A 5 31.25 12.80 39.49
CA GLU A 5 29.95 12.20 39.15
C GLU A 5 29.22 13.02 38.08
N GLU A 6 29.32 14.35 38.15
CA GLU A 6 28.70 15.25 37.18
C GLU A 6 29.39 15.18 35.80
N ALA A 7 30.72 15.10 35.80
CA ALA A 7 31.51 14.87 34.59
C ALA A 7 31.18 13.50 33.95
N LEU A 8 31.12 12.44 34.75
CA LEU A 8 30.77 11.08 34.29
C LEU A 8 29.36 11.04 33.71
N MET A 9 28.37 11.65 34.39
CA MET A 9 27.00 11.74 33.89
C MET A 9 26.89 12.54 32.59
N SER A 10 27.71 13.56 32.40
CA SER A 10 27.77 14.32 31.13
C SER A 10 28.31 13.49 29.98
N ILE A 11 29.30 12.62 30.23
CA ILE A 11 29.88 11.71 29.24
C ILE A 11 28.87 10.61 28.89
N ILE A 12 28.19 10.03 29.89
CA ILE A 12 27.13 9.04 29.69
C ILE A 12 25.95 9.64 28.90
N ARG A 13 25.57 10.90 29.17
CA ARG A 13 24.52 11.61 28.42
C ARG A 13 24.95 11.95 26.99
N LYS A 14 26.23 12.22 26.75
CA LYS A 14 26.78 12.45 25.39
C LYS A 14 27.00 11.14 24.62
N GLY A 15 27.30 10.04 25.32
CA GLY A 15 27.53 8.71 24.74
C GLY A 15 26.26 7.89 24.50
N SER A 16 25.18 8.19 25.23
CA SER A 16 23.86 7.62 24.94
C SER A 16 23.23 8.38 23.77
N ARG A 17 23.58 7.98 22.54
CA ARG A 17 22.80 8.35 21.36
C ARG A 17 21.35 7.97 21.62
N LYS A 18 20.49 8.96 21.81
CA LYS A 18 19.05 8.72 21.89
C LYS A 18 18.64 8.15 20.55
N ARG A 19 18.03 6.96 20.55
CA ARG A 19 17.33 6.46 19.37
C ARG A 19 16.24 7.47 19.05
N THR A 20 16.40 8.19 17.94
CA THR A 20 15.57 9.35 17.63
C THR A 20 14.53 8.92 16.62
N THR A 21 13.25 9.05 16.98
CA THR A 21 12.19 9.06 15.97
C THR A 21 12.12 10.46 15.39
N VAL A 22 11.93 10.55 14.08
CA VAL A 22 11.81 11.82 13.36
C VAL A 22 10.50 11.82 12.61
N THR A 23 9.83 12.96 12.58
CA THR A 23 8.66 13.19 11.72
C THR A 23 9.07 14.08 10.55
N GLY A 24 8.34 13.96 9.45
CA GLY A 24 8.58 14.77 8.25
C GLY A 24 7.49 14.55 7.22
N MET A 25 7.63 15.23 6.09
CA MET A 25 6.68 15.19 4.98
C MET A 25 7.27 14.42 3.80
N VAL A 26 6.47 13.55 3.19
CA VAL A 26 6.91 12.75 2.03
C VAL A 26 7.05 13.67 0.81
N LYS A 27 8.28 13.80 0.30
CA LYS A 27 8.60 14.65 -0.84
C LYS A 27 8.53 13.88 -2.17
N SER A 28 9.04 12.66 -2.19
CA SER A 28 9.02 11.76 -3.34
C SER A 28 9.05 10.30 -2.89
N VAL A 29 8.56 9.42 -3.74
CA VAL A 29 8.59 7.96 -3.56
C VAL A 29 9.26 7.36 -4.79
N ASP A 30 10.21 6.44 -4.60
CA ASP A 30 10.85 5.67 -5.65
C ASP A 30 10.93 4.19 -5.25
N GLY A 31 10.18 3.33 -5.95
CA GLY A 31 10.11 1.91 -5.64
C GLY A 31 9.66 1.62 -4.20
N ASP A 32 10.58 1.12 -3.39
CA ASP A 32 10.40 0.76 -1.98
C ASP A 32 11.09 1.72 -1.00
N THR A 33 11.52 2.89 -1.47
CA THR A 33 12.07 3.99 -0.66
C THR A 33 11.38 5.32 -0.94
N CYS A 34 11.68 6.33 -0.11
CA CYS A 34 11.17 7.68 -0.28
C CYS A 34 12.12 8.74 0.28
N THR A 35 11.93 9.98 -0.15
CA THR A 35 12.62 11.15 0.39
C THR A 35 11.69 11.92 1.32
N ILE A 36 12.18 12.30 2.50
CA ILE A 36 11.41 12.99 3.53
C ILE A 36 11.97 14.39 3.77
N GLU A 37 11.13 15.40 3.59
CA GLU A 37 11.40 16.78 3.96
C GLU A 37 11.24 16.98 5.47
N ARG A 38 12.17 17.73 6.07
CA ARG A 38 12.20 18.02 7.51
C ARG A 38 12.37 19.50 7.77
N GLU A 39 11.64 20.04 8.73
CA GLU A 39 11.71 21.46 9.06
C GLU A 39 13.10 21.84 9.61
N GLY A 40 13.80 22.75 8.91
CA GLY A 40 15.09 23.27 9.34
C GLY A 40 16.25 22.26 9.29
N LEU A 41 16.06 21.10 8.67
CA LEU A 41 17.06 20.05 8.52
C LEU A 41 17.17 19.64 7.03
N PRO A 42 18.30 19.05 6.60
CA PRO A 42 18.40 18.47 5.27
C PRO A 42 17.32 17.40 5.04
N ASP A 43 16.99 17.14 3.78
CA ASP A 43 16.13 16.02 3.42
C ASP A 43 16.74 14.70 3.91
N LEU A 44 15.87 13.76 4.25
CA LEU A 44 16.25 12.40 4.58
C LEU A 44 15.99 11.53 3.35
N GLU A 45 17.07 11.10 2.72
CA GLU A 45 17.05 10.27 1.52
C GLU A 45 16.94 8.78 1.87
N ASP A 46 16.59 7.96 0.87
CA ASP A 46 16.59 6.51 0.92
C ASP A 46 15.84 5.89 2.12
N VAL A 47 14.79 6.57 2.59
CA VAL A 47 13.97 6.10 3.70
C VAL A 47 13.16 4.89 3.24
N ARG A 48 13.40 3.74 3.87
CA ARG A 48 12.74 2.48 3.50
C ARG A 48 11.27 2.47 3.87
N LEU A 49 10.46 1.93 2.97
CA LEU A 49 9.05 1.63 3.23
C LEU A 49 8.87 0.32 4.02
N ASN A 50 9.88 -0.56 3.99
CA ASN A 50 9.91 -1.83 4.70
C ASN A 50 11.13 -1.93 5.62
N ALA A 51 10.95 -2.59 6.77
CA ALA A 51 12.02 -2.77 7.75
C ALA A 51 13.14 -3.71 7.25
N VAL A 52 12.79 -4.64 6.37
CA VAL A 52 13.72 -5.59 5.76
C VAL A 52 13.87 -5.20 4.28
N SER A 53 15.10 -4.90 3.87
CA SER A 53 15.46 -4.61 2.48
C SER A 53 16.03 -5.84 1.78
N GLY A 54 15.82 -5.93 0.48
CA GLY A 54 16.28 -7.05 -0.35
C GLY A 54 15.32 -7.36 -1.49
N GLU A 55 15.72 -8.28 -2.36
CA GLU A 55 14.86 -8.77 -3.45
C GLU A 55 14.04 -9.96 -2.95
N PHE A 56 12.73 -9.73 -2.75
CA PHE A 56 11.79 -10.75 -2.29
C PHE A 56 10.66 -10.96 -3.32
N GLU A 57 10.31 -12.22 -3.58
CA GLU A 57 9.13 -12.54 -4.41
C GLU A 57 7.82 -12.18 -3.72
N ASP A 58 7.77 -12.44 -2.42
CA ASP A 58 6.65 -12.10 -1.56
C ASP A 58 6.83 -10.67 -1.03
N VAL A 59 5.80 -9.85 -1.22
CA VAL A 59 5.84 -8.41 -0.95
C VAL A 59 4.66 -8.02 -0.09
N PHE A 60 4.93 -7.36 1.03
CA PHE A 60 3.96 -6.52 1.72
C PHE A 60 4.51 -5.11 1.69
N LEU A 61 3.83 -4.19 0.99
CA LEU A 61 4.31 -2.84 0.78
C LEU A 61 3.18 -1.84 1.01
N ILE A 62 3.45 -0.85 1.84
CA ILE A 62 2.58 0.31 2.05
C ILE A 62 3.30 1.52 1.47
N VAL A 63 2.70 2.17 0.49
CA VAL A 63 3.26 3.35 -0.15
C VAL A 63 2.61 4.60 0.44
N PRO A 64 3.38 5.51 1.05
CA PRO A 64 2.87 6.76 1.56
C PRO A 64 2.37 7.65 0.42
N LYS A 65 1.39 8.50 0.70
CA LYS A 65 1.00 9.54 -0.25
C LYS A 65 2.02 10.69 -0.20
N ILE A 66 2.40 11.22 -1.37
CA ILE A 66 3.24 12.43 -1.44
C ILE A 66 2.53 13.59 -0.74
N GLY A 67 3.28 14.35 0.06
CA GLY A 67 2.77 15.44 0.90
C GLY A 67 2.14 14.97 2.22
N SER A 68 2.10 13.66 2.49
CA SER A 68 1.63 13.15 3.77
C SER A 68 2.71 13.22 4.86
N GLU A 69 2.28 13.39 6.11
CA GLU A 69 3.17 13.33 7.27
C GLU A 69 3.42 11.88 7.67
N ILE A 70 4.67 11.57 8.01
CA ILE A 70 5.12 10.23 8.40
C ILE A 70 6.03 10.31 9.62
N MET A 71 6.23 9.17 10.28
CA MET A 71 7.25 8.99 11.33
C MET A 71 8.23 7.91 10.90
N VAL A 72 9.52 8.20 11.07
CA VAL A 72 10.63 7.27 10.80
C VAL A 72 11.38 6.90 12.07
N LEU A 73 11.98 5.71 12.01
CA LEU A 73 12.87 5.16 13.01
C LEU A 73 14.23 4.85 12.38
N GLU A 74 15.30 5.16 13.12
CA GLU A 74 16.67 4.74 12.82
C GLU A 74 16.85 3.24 13.07
N VAL A 75 17.46 2.53 12.11
CA VAL A 75 17.72 1.10 12.17
C VAL A 75 19.16 0.86 12.62
N GLU A 76 19.34 -0.04 13.59
CA GLU A 76 20.65 -0.47 14.12
C GLU A 76 21.58 0.65 14.63
N GLY A 77 21.07 1.86 14.86
CA GLY A 77 21.90 2.97 15.33
C GLY A 77 22.63 3.72 14.20
N ALA A 78 22.25 3.47 12.94
CA ALA A 78 22.82 4.05 11.74
C ALA A 78 21.91 5.18 11.21
N PRO A 79 22.27 6.47 11.34
CA PRO A 79 21.43 7.60 10.96
C PRO A 79 21.01 7.67 9.49
N GLU A 80 21.77 7.03 8.62
CA GLU A 80 21.49 6.85 7.19
C GLU A 80 20.46 5.74 6.93
N GLU A 81 20.26 4.82 7.88
CA GLU A 81 19.35 3.69 7.76
C GLU A 81 18.03 3.98 8.45
N ASN A 82 17.03 4.42 7.68
CA ASN A 82 15.72 4.79 8.23
C ASN A 82 14.60 3.93 7.64
N VAL A 83 13.55 3.73 8.45
CA VAL A 83 12.33 3.05 8.03
C VAL A 83 11.10 3.81 8.51
N ILE A 84 10.06 3.89 7.67
CA ILE A 84 8.78 4.43 8.10
C ILE A 84 8.09 3.46 9.07
N VAL A 85 7.63 4.00 10.21
CA VAL A 85 6.86 3.26 11.21
C VAL A 85 5.41 3.72 11.31
N LYS A 86 5.09 4.91 10.77
CA LYS A 86 3.73 5.46 10.78
C LYS A 86 3.46 6.35 9.57
N TYR A 87 2.23 6.22 9.07
CA TYR A 87 1.65 6.99 7.97
C TYR A 87 0.43 7.77 8.46
N THR A 88 0.23 8.99 7.97
CA THR A 88 -1.06 9.72 8.08
C THR A 88 -1.99 9.39 6.91
N GLU A 89 -1.46 9.42 5.69
CA GLU A 89 -2.15 9.03 4.46
C GLU A 89 -1.31 8.06 3.65
N ILE A 90 -1.97 7.12 2.98
CA ILE A 90 -1.34 6.11 2.12
C ILE A 90 -1.94 6.20 0.73
N GLU A 91 -1.12 5.99 -0.28
CA GLU A 91 -1.55 5.96 -1.69
C GLU A 91 -1.90 4.55 -2.14
N ARG A 92 -1.14 3.56 -1.66
CA ARG A 92 -1.23 2.17 -2.12
C ARG A 92 -0.89 1.19 -1.01
N ILE A 93 -1.62 0.09 -0.96
CA ILE A 93 -1.23 -1.14 -0.25
C ILE A 93 -1.09 -2.25 -1.28
N LEU A 94 0.04 -2.95 -1.27
CA LEU A 94 0.30 -4.11 -2.12
C LEU A 94 0.66 -5.30 -1.24
N VAL A 95 -0.08 -6.40 -1.44
CA VAL A 95 0.27 -7.72 -0.92
C VAL A 95 0.43 -8.66 -2.11
N LYS A 96 1.62 -9.22 -2.27
CA LYS A 96 1.93 -10.21 -3.30
C LYS A 96 2.53 -11.44 -2.64
N ILE A 97 1.99 -12.61 -2.95
CA ILE A 97 2.56 -13.90 -2.54
C ILE A 97 2.60 -14.77 -3.79
N LYS A 98 3.81 -15.07 -4.29
CA LYS A 98 4.00 -15.71 -5.60
C LYS A 98 3.19 -15.00 -6.70
N SER A 99 2.18 -15.66 -7.26
CA SER A 99 1.28 -15.15 -8.29
C SER A 99 0.03 -14.45 -7.76
N ALA A 100 -0.28 -14.58 -6.47
CA ALA A 100 -1.44 -13.95 -5.85
C ALA A 100 -1.15 -12.47 -5.56
N VAL A 101 -2.08 -11.58 -5.93
CA VAL A 101 -1.98 -10.14 -5.72
C VAL A 101 -3.28 -9.62 -5.11
N LEU A 102 -3.15 -8.92 -3.99
CA LEU A 102 -4.18 -8.07 -3.40
C LEU A 102 -3.62 -6.65 -3.33
N GLU A 103 -4.30 -5.70 -3.94
CA GLU A 103 -3.88 -4.30 -3.96
C GLU A 103 -5.06 -3.37 -3.70
N LEU A 104 -4.81 -2.32 -2.93
CA LEU A 104 -5.70 -1.19 -2.75
C LEU A 104 -4.98 0.05 -3.25
N LYS A 105 -5.52 0.70 -4.28
CA LYS A 105 -4.96 1.91 -4.88
C LYS A 105 -6.08 2.79 -5.40
N ASN A 106 -5.97 4.11 -5.25
CA ASN A 106 -6.98 5.07 -5.74
C ASN A 106 -8.41 4.75 -5.26
N GLY A 107 -8.56 4.17 -4.07
CA GLY A 107 -9.85 3.74 -3.50
C GLY A 107 -10.46 2.49 -4.15
N LYS A 108 -9.72 1.78 -5.00
CA LYS A 108 -10.17 0.56 -5.71
C LYS A 108 -9.32 -0.64 -5.34
N PHE A 109 -9.93 -1.81 -5.46
CA PHE A 109 -9.28 -3.09 -5.23
C PHE A 109 -8.78 -3.73 -6.53
N THR A 110 -7.68 -4.45 -6.43
CA THR A 110 -7.23 -5.46 -7.40
C THR A 110 -7.08 -6.79 -6.67
N VAL A 111 -7.72 -7.84 -7.20
CA VAL A 111 -7.64 -9.21 -6.66
C VAL A 111 -7.35 -10.16 -7.81
N LYS A 112 -6.13 -10.70 -7.84
CA LYS A 112 -5.61 -11.53 -8.94
C LYS A 112 -4.84 -12.74 -8.43
N ASN A 113 -4.79 -13.78 -9.25
CA ASN A 113 -3.86 -14.90 -9.08
C ASN A 113 -3.39 -15.39 -10.45
N GLY A 114 -2.15 -15.08 -10.83
CA GLY A 114 -1.65 -15.29 -12.18
C GLY A 114 -2.52 -14.55 -13.21
N ASP A 115 -3.02 -15.26 -14.21
CA ASP A 115 -3.91 -14.70 -15.23
C ASP A 115 -5.38 -14.56 -14.80
N SER A 116 -5.74 -15.09 -13.62
CA SER A 116 -7.10 -14.99 -13.09
C SER A 116 -7.29 -13.66 -12.36
N ASP A 117 -8.32 -12.92 -12.78
CA ASP A 117 -8.68 -11.60 -12.25
C ASP A 117 -10.16 -11.61 -11.86
N LEU A 118 -10.47 -11.30 -10.60
CA LEU A 118 -11.85 -11.36 -10.08
C LEU A 118 -12.78 -10.38 -10.80
N ARG A 119 -12.33 -9.15 -11.09
CA ARG A 119 -13.11 -8.15 -11.80
C ARG A 119 -13.43 -8.64 -13.20
N LYS A 120 -12.43 -9.16 -13.92
CA LYS A 120 -12.58 -9.71 -15.27
C LYS A 120 -13.57 -10.88 -15.27
N ILE A 121 -13.39 -11.85 -14.38
CA ILE A 121 -14.25 -13.05 -14.29
C ILE A 121 -15.72 -12.66 -14.10
N VAL A 122 -16.01 -11.73 -13.18
CA VAL A 122 -17.38 -11.31 -12.90
C VAL A 122 -17.96 -10.48 -14.06
N ILE A 123 -17.19 -9.57 -14.65
CA ILE A 123 -17.64 -8.78 -15.80
C ILE A 123 -17.93 -9.70 -17.00
N GLU A 124 -17.07 -10.68 -17.28
CA GLU A 124 -17.27 -11.65 -18.35
C GLU A 124 -18.51 -12.51 -18.10
N LEU A 125 -18.71 -13.00 -16.88
CA LEU A 125 -19.93 -13.72 -16.49
C LEU A 125 -21.19 -12.87 -16.74
N LEU A 126 -21.23 -11.63 -16.27
CA LEU A 126 -22.38 -10.74 -16.46
C LEU A 126 -22.64 -10.44 -17.94
N ASN A 127 -21.59 -10.26 -18.74
CA ASN A 127 -21.72 -10.08 -20.18
C ASN A 127 -22.25 -11.35 -20.87
N GLN A 128 -21.79 -12.54 -20.45
CA GLN A 128 -22.30 -13.81 -20.96
C GLN A 128 -23.78 -13.99 -20.62
N LEU A 129 -24.18 -13.72 -19.37
CA LEU A 129 -25.58 -13.77 -18.95
C LEU A 129 -26.45 -12.78 -19.74
N ASN A 130 -26.00 -11.54 -19.93
CA ASN A 130 -26.77 -10.53 -20.65
C ASN A 130 -27.06 -10.92 -22.12
N ASN A 131 -26.17 -11.71 -22.72
CA ASN A 131 -26.27 -12.17 -24.11
C ASN A 131 -26.72 -13.64 -24.23
N ALA A 132 -27.04 -14.30 -23.11
CA ALA A 132 -27.38 -15.72 -23.11
C ALA A 132 -28.74 -15.97 -23.78
N ILE A 133 -28.77 -17.02 -24.60
CA ILE A 133 -29.99 -17.59 -25.17
C ILE A 133 -30.33 -18.85 -24.37
N ILE A 134 -31.50 -18.86 -23.74
CA ILE A 134 -31.97 -19.94 -22.87
C ILE A 134 -32.84 -20.89 -23.69
N GLN A 135 -32.42 -22.14 -23.84
CA GLN A 135 -33.24 -23.14 -24.54
C GLN A 135 -34.39 -23.59 -23.66
N THR A 136 -35.64 -23.48 -24.14
CA THR A 136 -36.84 -23.94 -23.43
C THR A 136 -37.67 -24.88 -24.32
N PRO A 137 -38.59 -25.69 -23.75
CA PRO A 137 -39.51 -26.52 -24.54
C PRO A 137 -40.38 -25.72 -25.53
N SER A 138 -40.58 -24.42 -25.29
CA SER A 138 -41.35 -23.51 -26.14
C SER A 138 -40.48 -22.75 -27.16
N GLY A 139 -39.18 -23.05 -27.22
CA GLY A 139 -38.21 -22.39 -28.10
C GLY A 139 -37.16 -21.56 -27.35
N PRO A 140 -36.26 -20.87 -28.08
CA PRO A 140 -35.24 -20.02 -27.47
C PRO A 140 -35.85 -18.82 -26.74
N GLY A 141 -35.53 -18.68 -25.46
CA GLY A 141 -35.84 -17.55 -24.61
C GLY A 141 -34.61 -16.70 -24.31
N ASN A 142 -34.83 -15.54 -23.68
CA ASN A 142 -33.78 -14.66 -23.17
C ASN A 142 -34.13 -14.24 -21.74
N PHE A 143 -33.14 -13.76 -21.00
CA PHE A 143 -33.39 -13.04 -19.75
C PHE A 143 -34.33 -11.84 -19.96
N SER A 144 -35.14 -11.56 -18.94
CA SER A 144 -36.09 -10.45 -18.98
C SER A 144 -35.37 -9.09 -19.06
N PRO A 145 -36.06 -8.02 -19.48
CA PRO A 145 -35.48 -6.67 -19.43
C PRO A 145 -34.99 -6.28 -18.02
N ASP A 146 -35.72 -6.69 -16.97
CA ASP A 146 -35.38 -6.39 -15.58
C ASP A 146 -34.09 -7.11 -15.14
N ASP A 147 -33.93 -8.38 -15.51
CA ASP A 147 -32.70 -9.14 -15.26
C ASP A 147 -31.49 -8.48 -15.94
N LYS A 148 -31.66 -8.07 -17.21
CA LYS A 148 -30.60 -7.38 -17.96
C LYS A 148 -30.20 -6.05 -17.33
N MET A 149 -31.18 -5.26 -16.88
CA MET A 149 -30.90 -4.04 -16.10
C MET A 149 -30.14 -4.36 -14.82
N LYS A 150 -30.50 -5.45 -14.12
CA LYS A 150 -29.78 -5.86 -12.91
C LYS A 150 -28.34 -6.27 -13.22
N PHE A 151 -28.08 -7.01 -14.30
CA PHE A 151 -26.73 -7.36 -14.72
C PHE A 151 -25.87 -6.13 -15.01
N MET A 152 -26.44 -5.12 -15.70
CA MET A 152 -25.74 -3.86 -15.99
C MET A 152 -25.43 -3.06 -14.70
N SER A 153 -26.35 -3.04 -13.75
CA SER A 153 -26.11 -2.43 -12.43
C SER A 153 -24.97 -3.11 -11.69
N LEU A 154 -24.99 -4.45 -11.62
CA LEU A 154 -23.93 -5.23 -10.95
C LEU A 154 -22.56 -5.02 -11.61
N LYS A 155 -22.53 -4.94 -12.94
CA LYS A 155 -21.31 -4.62 -13.67
C LYS A 155 -20.76 -3.24 -13.30
N THR A 156 -21.64 -2.24 -13.23
CA THR A 156 -21.29 -0.87 -12.84
C THR A 156 -20.73 -0.83 -11.41
N ASP A 157 -21.31 -1.59 -10.50
CA ASP A 157 -20.84 -1.67 -9.11
C ASP A 157 -19.46 -2.35 -9.01
N MET A 158 -19.21 -3.39 -9.81
CA MET A 158 -17.87 -4.00 -9.93
C MET A 158 -16.83 -3.01 -10.45
N GLU A 159 -17.18 -2.19 -11.45
CA GLU A 159 -16.27 -1.18 -12.01
C GLU A 159 -15.98 -0.02 -11.06
N LYS A 160 -16.88 0.27 -10.11
CA LYS A 160 -16.63 1.23 -9.04
C LYS A 160 -15.68 0.67 -7.99
N LEU A 161 -15.82 -0.61 -7.65
CA LEU A 161 -15.07 -1.23 -6.57
C LEU A 161 -13.66 -1.68 -6.99
N PHE A 162 -13.51 -2.15 -8.23
CA PHE A 162 -12.26 -2.71 -8.73
C PHE A 162 -11.65 -1.86 -9.86
N GLU A 163 -10.32 -1.92 -9.97
CA GLU A 163 -9.55 -1.36 -11.09
C GLU A 163 -9.60 -2.28 -12.33
#